data_AF-A0A7C4HQG8-F1
#
_entry.id   AF-A0A7C4HQG8-F1
#
_cell.length_a   1.000
_cell.length_b   1.000
_cell.length_c   1.000
_cell.angle_alpha   90.00
_cell.angle_beta   90.00
_cell.angle_gamma   90.00
#
_symmetry.space_group_name_H-M   'P 1'
#
loop_
_entity.id
_entity.type
_entity.pdbx_description
1 polymer ?
#
loop_
_entity_poly.entity_id
_entity_poly.type
_entity_poly.pdbx_seq_one_letter_code
_entity_poly.pdbx_strand_id
1 'polypeptide(L)'
;MGEVWQAVRDDGAFRKMVAINSAIQVDLTGQVCADSIGTRPYSGFGGQVDFIRGAAHSEGGKPIIALPSTAKEGTVSRIVPILDPGAGVVTSRADVHYVVTEHGIAYLHGKTLRERAEALIAIADPKFRDSLTEFAYQARYLRPKFIPVS
;
A
#
# COMPACT_ATOMS: atom_id res chain seq x y z
N MET A 1 -2.26 20.50 -4.04
CA MET A 1 -3.55 20.66 -3.33
C MET A 1 -4.38 19.42 -3.62
N GLY A 2 -4.62 18.58 -2.62
CA GLY A 2 -5.41 17.36 -2.74
C GLY A 2 -5.81 16.92 -1.34
N GLU A 3 -7.08 16.64 -1.15
CA GLU A 3 -7.82 16.81 0.10
C GLU A 3 -7.43 15.81 1.21
N VAL A 4 -7.33 16.32 2.43
CA VAL A 4 -7.18 15.53 3.66
C VAL A 4 -8.57 15.01 4.04
N TRP A 5 -8.88 13.75 3.74
CA TRP A 5 -10.11 13.12 4.19
C TRP A 5 -10.01 12.79 5.68
N GLN A 6 -10.63 13.63 6.50
CA GLN A 6 -10.60 13.55 7.96
C GLN A 6 -11.37 12.33 8.49
N ALA A 7 -10.88 11.83 9.62
CA ALA A 7 -11.51 10.75 10.37
C ALA A 7 -13.00 11.00 10.64
N VAL A 8 -13.85 10.09 10.18
CA VAL A 8 -15.28 10.11 10.54
C VAL A 8 -15.38 9.73 12.02
N ARG A 9 -15.83 10.68 12.84
CA ARG A 9 -16.07 10.49 14.28
C ARG A 9 -17.51 10.02 14.45
N ASP A 10 -17.68 8.84 15.04
CA ASP A 10 -18.93 8.48 15.70
C ASP A 10 -18.62 8.51 17.21
N ASP A 11 -19.48 9.17 17.97
CA ASP A 11 -19.72 8.98 19.40
C ASP A 11 -18.54 8.83 20.41
N GLY A 12 -17.89 9.96 20.77
CA GLY A 12 -17.43 10.26 22.15
C GLY A 12 -16.25 9.46 22.76
N ALA A 13 -15.90 8.31 22.20
CA ALA A 13 -14.67 7.57 22.43
C ALA A 13 -14.09 7.27 21.03
N PHE A 14 -12.77 7.22 20.86
CA PHE A 14 -12.14 6.92 19.56
C PHE A 14 -12.40 5.47 19.12
N ARG A 15 -13.65 5.10 18.87
CA ARG A 15 -14.11 3.80 18.36
C ARG A 15 -14.49 3.95 16.90
N LYS A 16 -14.31 2.88 16.13
CA LYS A 16 -14.64 2.79 14.70
C LYS A 16 -14.01 3.89 13.83
N MET A 17 -12.87 4.45 14.23
CA MET A 17 -12.20 5.52 13.50
C MET A 17 -11.78 5.02 12.10
N VAL A 18 -12.24 5.68 11.05
CA VAL A 18 -11.83 5.40 9.67
C VAL A 18 -10.86 6.49 9.22
N ALA A 19 -9.65 6.10 8.83
CA ALA A 19 -8.65 7.02 8.28
C ALA A 19 -8.34 6.62 6.84
N ILE A 20 -8.54 7.54 5.89
CA ILE A 20 -8.26 7.30 4.47
C ILE A 20 -7.18 8.26 4.04
N ASN A 21 -6.03 7.73 3.62
CA ASN A 21 -4.91 8.50 3.11
C ASN A 21 -4.50 8.01 1.72
N SER A 22 -3.85 8.87 0.94
CA SER A 22 -3.29 8.46 -0.36
C SER A 22 -1.79 8.14 -0.26
N ALA A 23 -1.26 7.57 -1.32
CA ALA A 23 0.14 7.16 -1.42
C ALA A 23 0.63 7.32 -2.85
N ILE A 24 1.86 7.76 -3.07
CA ILE A 24 2.50 7.82 -4.39
C ILE A 24 2.80 6.40 -4.88
N GLN A 25 3.43 5.57 -4.05
CA GLN A 25 3.78 4.18 -4.34
C GLN A 25 3.52 3.28 -3.13
N VAL A 26 3.17 2.03 -3.41
CA VAL A 26 3.16 0.94 -2.43
C VAL A 26 3.98 -0.23 -2.98
N ASP A 27 4.99 -0.67 -2.24
CA ASP A 27 5.79 -1.83 -2.66
C ASP A 27 5.15 -3.17 -2.31
N LEU A 28 5.63 -4.27 -2.90
CA LEU A 28 5.09 -5.62 -2.66
C LEU A 28 5.25 -6.14 -1.22
N THR A 29 6.06 -5.47 -0.40
CA THR A 29 6.16 -5.79 1.03
C THR A 29 5.12 -5.02 1.86
N GLY A 30 4.46 -4.03 1.26
CA GLY A 30 3.48 -3.15 1.87
C GLY A 30 4.07 -1.87 2.45
N GLN A 31 5.29 -1.45 2.09
CA GLN A 31 5.78 -0.11 2.45
C GLN A 31 5.10 0.94 1.60
N VAL A 32 4.83 2.11 2.20
CA VAL A 32 4.09 3.19 1.54
C VAL A 32 4.95 4.44 1.45
N CYS A 33 5.17 4.92 0.23
CA CYS A 33 5.68 6.26 -0.04
C CYS A 33 4.52 7.20 -0.38
N ALA A 34 4.46 8.36 0.25
CA ALA A 34 3.39 9.34 0.03
C ALA A 34 3.88 10.78 -0.17
N ASP A 35 5.16 11.06 0.06
CA ASP A 35 5.69 12.43 0.10
C ASP A 35 6.80 12.70 -0.94
N SER A 36 7.36 11.67 -1.58
CA SER A 36 8.44 11.83 -2.56
C SER A 36 8.30 10.98 -3.82
N ILE A 37 8.99 11.39 -4.88
CA ILE A 37 9.23 10.60 -6.08
C ILE A 37 10.74 10.36 -6.15
N GLY A 38 11.16 9.16 -5.74
CA GLY A 38 12.56 8.89 -5.40
C GLY A 38 13.09 9.92 -4.41
N THR A 39 14.22 10.54 -4.74
CA THR A 39 14.86 11.57 -3.90
C THR A 39 14.22 12.95 -3.95
N ARG A 40 13.20 13.17 -4.80
CA ARG A 40 12.57 14.48 -4.97
C ARG A 40 11.34 14.60 -4.08
N PRO A 41 11.31 15.52 -3.10
CA PRO A 41 10.10 15.82 -2.36
C PRO A 41 9.00 16.28 -3.31
N TYR A 42 7.81 15.72 -3.16
CA TYR A 42 6.62 16.05 -3.94
C TYR A 42 5.56 16.73 -3.06
N SER A 43 5.43 16.26 -1.82
CA SER A 43 4.59 16.83 -0.76
C SER A 43 5.24 16.65 0.61
N GLY A 44 4.58 17.08 1.68
CA GLY A 44 4.96 16.71 3.04
C GLY A 44 4.20 15.47 3.52
N PHE A 45 4.78 14.70 4.45
CA PHE A 45 4.13 13.52 5.06
C PHE A 45 2.83 13.86 5.81
N GLY A 46 2.68 15.11 6.28
CA GLY A 46 1.49 15.60 6.99
C GLY A 46 1.14 14.80 8.25
N GLY A 47 -0.13 14.74 8.64
CA GLY A 47 -0.63 13.93 9.76
C GLY A 47 -0.98 12.49 9.39
N GLN A 48 -0.62 12.02 8.18
CA GLN A 48 -1.04 10.71 7.66
C GLN A 48 -0.71 9.58 8.63
N VAL A 49 0.51 9.56 9.16
CA VAL A 49 0.98 8.52 10.09
C VAL A 49 0.17 8.54 11.38
N ASP A 50 -0.17 9.73 11.89
CA ASP A 50 -0.94 9.89 13.12
C ASP A 50 -2.38 9.36 12.95
N PHE A 51 -3.02 9.65 11.82
CA PHE A 51 -4.36 9.13 11.53
C PHE A 51 -4.39 7.64 11.27
N ILE A 52 -3.38 7.09 10.56
CA ILE A 52 -3.26 5.65 10.34
C ILE A 52 -3.08 4.91 11.67
N ARG A 53 -2.18 5.40 12.53
CA ARG A 53 -1.97 4.80 13.85
C ARG A 53 -3.18 4.99 14.76
N GLY A 54 -3.81 6.15 14.76
CA GLY A 54 -5.04 6.40 15.52
C GLY A 54 -6.16 5.44 15.13
N ALA A 55 -6.38 5.23 13.83
CA ALA A 55 -7.37 4.27 13.34
C ALA A 55 -6.98 2.81 13.62
N ALA A 56 -5.68 2.47 13.60
CA ALA A 56 -5.22 1.12 13.94
C ALA A 56 -5.48 0.75 15.42
N HIS A 57 -5.36 1.72 16.33
CA HIS A 57 -5.59 1.53 17.77
C HIS A 57 -7.05 1.73 18.18
N SER A 58 -7.87 2.29 17.30
CA SER A 58 -9.30 2.43 17.51
C SER A 58 -10.01 1.08 17.41
N GLU A 59 -10.85 0.74 18.39
CA GLU A 59 -11.64 -0.48 18.37
C GLU A 59 -12.56 -0.49 17.13
N GLY A 60 -12.37 -1.45 16.22
CA GLY A 60 -13.09 -1.50 14.94
C GLY A 60 -12.65 -0.45 13.91
N GLY A 61 -11.53 0.23 14.15
CA GLY A 61 -11.00 1.24 13.25
C GLY A 61 -10.43 0.68 11.95
N LYS A 62 -10.35 1.54 10.93
CA LYS A 62 -10.00 1.18 9.55
C LYS A 62 -8.98 2.18 8.99
N PRO A 63 -7.67 1.89 9.12
CA PRO A 63 -6.64 2.65 8.42
C PRO A 63 -6.50 2.15 6.98
N ILE A 64 -6.79 3.05 6.03
CA ILE A 64 -6.89 2.76 4.61
C ILE A 64 -5.90 3.64 3.84
N ILE A 65 -5.10 2.98 3.00
CA ILE A 65 -4.28 3.62 1.96
C ILE A 65 -4.99 3.43 0.62
N ALA A 66 -5.39 4.52 -0.03
CA ALA A 66 -6.11 4.48 -1.30
C ALA A 66 -5.31 5.20 -2.40
N LEU A 67 -5.09 4.51 -3.51
CA LEU A 67 -4.39 5.05 -4.67
C LEU A 67 -4.93 4.44 -5.97
N PRO A 68 -5.01 5.22 -7.07
CA PRO A 68 -5.09 4.65 -8.41
C PRO A 68 -3.98 3.61 -8.60
N SER A 69 -4.27 2.52 -9.29
CA SER A 69 -3.30 1.45 -9.54
C SER A 69 -2.17 1.90 -10.48
N THR A 70 -2.40 2.96 -11.28
CA THR A 70 -1.44 3.53 -12.22
C THR A 70 -1.30 5.06 -12.13
N ALA A 71 -0.29 5.60 -12.81
CA ALA A 71 -0.02 7.00 -13.06
C ALA A 71 0.38 7.21 -14.54
N LYS A 72 0.51 8.48 -14.95
CA LYS A 72 0.89 8.87 -16.31
C LYS A 72 0.06 8.14 -17.37
N GLU A 73 -1.26 8.28 -17.29
CA GLU A 73 -2.21 7.70 -18.26
C GLU A 73 -2.06 6.17 -18.40
N GLY A 74 -1.88 5.45 -17.29
CA GLY A 74 -1.76 3.98 -17.30
C GLY A 74 -0.40 3.43 -17.72
N THR A 75 0.62 4.29 -17.89
CA THR A 75 1.96 3.86 -18.32
C THR A 75 2.88 3.49 -17.17
N VAL A 76 2.59 3.93 -15.94
CA VAL A 76 3.40 3.66 -14.74
C VAL A 76 2.55 3.02 -13.66
N SER A 77 2.97 1.88 -13.12
CA SER A 77 2.30 1.24 -11.96
C SER A 77 2.60 2.00 -10.67
N ARG A 78 1.63 2.06 -9.75
CA ARG A 78 1.79 2.58 -8.38
C ARG A 78 1.85 1.49 -7.32
N ILE A 79 1.43 0.27 -7.65
CA ILE A 79 1.88 -0.94 -6.95
C ILE A 79 3.20 -1.37 -7.59
N VAL A 80 4.29 -1.28 -6.84
CA VAL A 80 5.65 -1.41 -7.40
C VAL A 80 6.40 -2.60 -6.78
N PRO A 81 7.39 -3.17 -7.48
CA PRO A 81 8.23 -4.23 -6.92
C PRO A 81 8.94 -3.79 -5.64
N ILE A 82 9.56 -2.61 -5.71
CA ILE A 82 10.27 -1.90 -4.66
C ILE A 82 9.94 -0.42 -4.83
N LEU A 83 9.96 0.34 -3.73
CA LEU A 83 9.87 1.80 -3.81
C LEU A 83 11.06 2.36 -4.60
N ASP A 84 10.86 3.51 -5.25
CA ASP A 84 11.93 4.17 -6.00
C ASP A 84 13.16 4.41 -5.11
N PRO A 85 14.39 4.25 -5.63
CA PRO A 85 15.59 4.54 -4.86
C PRO A 85 15.57 5.94 -4.24
N GLY A 86 15.73 6.00 -2.92
CA GLY A 86 15.68 7.24 -2.14
C GLY A 86 14.27 7.75 -1.80
N ALA A 87 13.22 7.01 -2.14
CA ALA A 87 11.85 7.33 -1.73
C ALA A 87 11.68 7.28 -0.21
N GLY A 88 10.95 8.24 0.33
CA GLY A 88 10.61 8.30 1.76
C GLY A 88 9.55 7.27 2.13
N VAL A 89 9.84 6.39 3.09
CA VAL A 89 8.82 5.51 3.67
C VAL A 89 8.03 6.31 4.69
N VAL A 90 6.83 6.76 4.30
CA VAL A 90 5.93 7.52 5.18
C VAL A 90 5.17 6.58 6.11
N THR A 91 4.64 5.47 5.59
CA THR A 91 3.99 4.45 6.41
C THR A 91 4.76 3.14 6.28
N SER A 92 5.25 2.65 7.42
CA SER A 92 6.04 1.43 7.48
C SER A 92 5.16 0.23 7.15
N ARG A 93 5.80 -0.86 6.68
CA ARG A 93 5.08 -2.11 6.40
C ARG A 93 4.29 -2.63 7.61
N ALA A 94 4.75 -2.35 8.84
CA ALA A 94 4.11 -2.81 10.07
C ALA A 94 2.78 -2.10 10.36
N ASP A 95 2.64 -0.84 9.92
CA ASP A 95 1.50 0.02 10.22
C ASP A 95 0.36 -0.08 9.17
N VAL A 96 0.57 -0.79 8.07
CA VAL A 96 -0.38 -0.81 6.93
C VAL A 96 -1.39 -1.94 7.08
N HIS A 97 -2.69 -1.57 7.10
CA HIS A 97 -3.79 -2.53 7.18
C HIS A 97 -4.47 -2.74 5.84
N TYR A 98 -5.03 -1.69 5.23
CA TYR A 98 -5.76 -1.80 3.96
C TYR A 98 -5.08 -0.98 2.88
N VAL A 99 -4.93 -1.56 1.70
CA VAL A 99 -4.56 -0.88 0.45
C VAL A 99 -5.69 -1.05 -0.54
N VAL A 100 -6.12 0.04 -1.19
CA VAL A 100 -7.28 0.07 -2.09
C VAL A 100 -6.88 0.70 -3.41
N THR A 101 -7.25 0.03 -4.50
CA THR A 101 -7.20 0.54 -5.87
C THR A 101 -8.57 0.37 -6.53
N GLU A 102 -8.72 0.86 -7.75
CA GLU A 102 -9.88 0.59 -8.61
C GLU A 102 -10.08 -0.90 -8.94
N HIS A 103 -9.09 -1.76 -8.67
CA HIS A 103 -9.17 -3.22 -8.90
C HIS A 103 -9.52 -4.03 -7.64
N GLY A 104 -9.60 -3.41 -6.47
CA GLY A 104 -10.05 -4.08 -5.25
C GLY A 104 -9.33 -3.64 -3.98
N ILE A 105 -9.42 -4.49 -2.96
CA ILE A 105 -8.94 -4.21 -1.61
C ILE A 105 -7.96 -5.31 -1.18
N ALA A 106 -6.76 -4.92 -0.75
CA ALA A 106 -5.76 -5.78 -0.13
C ALA A 106 -5.66 -5.46 1.37
N TYR A 107 -6.07 -6.42 2.21
CA TYR A 107 -5.76 -6.39 3.64
C TYR A 107 -4.37 -7.00 3.90
N LEU A 108 -3.50 -6.33 4.68
CA LEU A 108 -2.09 -6.68 4.87
C LEU A 108 -1.67 -6.88 6.34
N HIS A 109 -2.48 -6.45 7.30
CA HIS A 109 -2.14 -6.57 8.72
C HIS A 109 -2.16 -8.05 9.15
N GLY A 110 -1.11 -8.49 9.87
CA GLY A 110 -0.91 -9.88 10.27
C GLY A 110 -0.51 -10.85 9.14
N LYS A 111 -0.37 -10.38 7.89
CA LYS A 111 0.04 -11.20 6.75
C LYS A 111 1.55 -11.34 6.61
N THR A 112 1.98 -12.50 6.14
CA THR A 112 3.37 -12.77 5.72
C THR A 112 3.73 -11.99 4.45
N LEU A 113 5.03 -11.86 4.15
CA LEU A 113 5.49 -11.20 2.91
C LEU A 113 4.90 -11.85 1.64
N ARG A 114 4.70 -13.17 1.64
CA ARG A 114 4.07 -13.87 0.52
C ARG A 114 2.63 -13.41 0.32
N GLU A 115 1.82 -13.51 1.37
CA GLU A 115 0.39 -13.18 1.29
C GLU A 115 0.18 -11.67 1.01
N ARG A 116 1.12 -10.82 1.43
CA ARG A 116 1.13 -9.40 1.08
C ARG A 116 1.41 -9.19 -0.40
N ALA A 117 2.45 -9.81 -0.94
CA ALA A 117 2.77 -9.73 -2.36
C ALA A 117 1.60 -10.24 -3.22
N GLU A 118 1.03 -11.41 -2.88
CA GLU A 118 -0.14 -11.96 -3.57
C GLU A 118 -1.34 -11.01 -3.54
N ALA A 119 -1.66 -10.44 -2.37
CA ALA A 119 -2.78 -9.53 -2.22
C ALA A 119 -2.58 -8.20 -2.97
N LEU A 120 -1.37 -7.64 -2.95
CA LEU A 120 -1.03 -6.40 -3.65
C LEU A 120 -1.02 -6.58 -5.17
N ILE A 121 -0.48 -7.70 -5.67
CA ILE A 121 -0.52 -8.04 -7.10
C ILE A 121 -1.98 -8.19 -7.56
N ALA A 122 -2.84 -8.82 -6.76
CA ALA A 122 -4.25 -9.02 -7.11
C ALA A 122 -5.02 -7.71 -7.31
N ILE A 123 -4.61 -6.62 -6.65
CA ILE A 123 -5.20 -5.28 -6.79
C ILE A 123 -4.38 -4.33 -7.66
N ALA A 124 -3.28 -4.78 -8.26
CA ALA A 124 -2.54 -4.00 -9.25
C ALA A 124 -3.30 -3.95 -10.58
N ASP A 125 -2.95 -2.98 -11.43
CA ASP A 125 -3.44 -2.93 -12.81
C ASP A 125 -3.06 -4.22 -13.55
N PRO A 126 -4.00 -4.87 -14.28
CA PRO A 126 -3.76 -6.12 -15.01
C PRO A 126 -2.50 -6.12 -15.87
N LYS A 127 -2.14 -4.97 -16.48
CA LYS A 127 -0.97 -4.83 -17.35
C LYS A 127 0.37 -5.08 -16.63
N PHE A 128 0.42 -4.87 -15.31
CA PHE A 128 1.65 -4.97 -14.52
C PHE A 128 1.69 -6.21 -13.62
N ARG A 129 0.62 -7.00 -13.53
CA ARG A 129 0.55 -8.16 -12.61
C ARG A 129 1.62 -9.20 -12.92
N ASP A 130 1.87 -9.47 -14.19
CA ASP A 130 2.85 -10.48 -14.61
C ASP A 130 4.28 -10.07 -14.23
N SER A 131 4.66 -8.80 -14.46
CA SER A 131 5.99 -8.31 -14.09
C SER A 131 6.20 -8.21 -12.58
N LEU A 132 5.16 -7.82 -11.83
CA LEU A 132 5.17 -7.85 -10.36
C LEU A 132 5.30 -9.28 -9.83
N THR A 133 4.60 -10.23 -10.44
CA THR A 133 4.66 -11.66 -10.08
C THR A 133 6.04 -12.24 -10.35
N GLU A 134 6.62 -11.95 -11.51
CA GLU A 134 7.97 -12.37 -11.88
C GLU A 134 8.99 -11.83 -10.86
N PHE A 135 8.94 -10.53 -10.56
CA PHE A 135 9.79 -9.97 -9.52
C PHE A 135 9.59 -10.68 -8.17
N ALA A 136 8.34 -10.96 -7.77
CA ALA A 136 8.05 -11.58 -6.49
C ALA A 136 8.61 -13.02 -6.39
N TYR A 137 8.72 -13.75 -7.50
CA TYR A 137 9.46 -15.02 -7.56
C TYR A 137 10.98 -14.80 -7.40
N GLN A 138 11.55 -13.85 -8.16
CA GLN A 138 12.99 -13.56 -8.09
C GLN A 138 13.43 -13.09 -6.69
N ALA A 139 12.61 -12.24 -6.05
CA ALA A 139 12.81 -11.75 -4.69
C ALA A 139 12.45 -12.79 -3.60
N ARG A 140 11.99 -13.99 -3.99
CA ARG A 140 11.59 -15.10 -3.11
C ARG A 140 10.44 -14.76 -2.16
N TYR A 141 9.58 -13.80 -2.51
CA TYR A 141 8.33 -13.55 -1.80
C TYR A 141 7.33 -14.67 -2.13
N LEU A 142 7.24 -15.03 -3.42
CA LEU A 142 6.50 -16.19 -3.90
C LEU A 142 7.43 -17.40 -4.02
N ARG A 143 6.91 -18.61 -3.77
CA ARG A 143 7.64 -19.85 -4.03
C ARG A 143 7.49 -20.21 -5.51
N PRO A 144 8.56 -20.56 -6.22
CA PRO A 144 8.44 -21.08 -7.59
C PRO A 144 7.39 -22.19 -7.63
N LYS A 145 6.54 -22.20 -8.67
CA LYS A 145 5.71 -23.37 -8.93
C LYS A 145 6.65 -24.55 -9.11
N PHE A 146 6.42 -25.63 -8.36
CA PHE A 146 7.19 -26.87 -8.42
C PHE A 146 7.55 -27.21 -9.87
N ILE A 147 8.83 -27.25 -10.21
CA ILE A 147 9.30 -27.85 -11.46
C ILE A 147 9.43 -29.34 -11.16
N PRO A 148 8.59 -30.23 -11.72
CA PRO A 148 8.82 -31.65 -11.59
C PRO A 148 10.14 -31.95 -12.31
N VAL A 149 11.10 -32.51 -11.58
CA VAL A 149 12.28 -33.12 -12.20
C VAL A 149 11.79 -34.38 -12.88
N SER A 150 11.83 -34.40 -14.22
CA SER A 150 11.57 -35.57 -15.06
C SER A 150 12.73 -36.55 -15.01
#